data_AF-A0A2E2W4U5-F1
#
_entry.id   AF-A0A2E2W4U5-F1
#
_cell.length_a   1.000
_cell.length_b   1.000
_cell.length_c   1.000
_cell.angle_alpha   90.00
_cell.angle_beta   90.00
_cell.angle_gamma   90.00
#
_symmetry.space_group_name_H-M   'P 1'
#
loop_
_entity.id
_entity.type
_entity.pdbx_description
1 polymer ?
#
loop_
_entity_poly.entity_id
_entity_poly.type
_entity_poly.pdbx_seq_one_letter_code
_entity_poly.pdbx_strand_id
1 'polypeptide(L)'
;MWHEGLHAHRRYLEFRDNAYRSHELTRQGLPITAIWKGENQSTPVLTVFRHFDSASVSEGLIGEDPNTVWVIDYPTLERIYYDLVVNFDVFGSVSHQILTRMYMDYLRMESEGLFLSFLPIADREPILKRWYRGALAQAKVFYGHSKLLIDTPAAIRYAGHDVKSELVEMIRDRSSFTRDKAVPIGDRVPNALKPLDHLSAKQSAWIRNLPELSYLVIHNEDGEIEQVVSMIINKAHANVSFIFGEEDRRIPDEDMLMLVDGAIGSYPNFIFWVERSELDKFTSQANKITDPVTMDRWVERYGVRRTDRRIWLILDKLHHYRGRMGGGEGLLDVSRYDNL
;
A
#
# COMPACT_ATOMS: atom_id res chain seq x y z
N MET A 1 -18.98 18.00 20.17
CA MET A 1 -18.00 17.97 19.06
C MET A 1 -17.92 16.62 18.33
N TRP A 2 -17.36 15.53 18.88
CA TRP A 2 -17.21 14.27 18.11
C TRP A 2 -18.54 13.62 17.67
N HIS A 3 -19.50 13.51 18.59
CA HIS A 3 -20.85 13.00 18.27
C HIS A 3 -21.55 13.85 17.21
N GLU A 4 -21.39 15.17 17.22
CA GLU A 4 -21.96 16.08 16.23
C GLU A 4 -21.34 15.88 14.84
N GLY A 5 -20.01 15.70 14.77
CA GLY A 5 -19.30 15.37 13.53
C GLY A 5 -19.76 14.04 12.92
N LEU A 6 -19.94 13.01 13.76
CA LEU A 6 -20.50 11.72 13.35
C LEU A 6 -21.92 11.84 12.79
N HIS A 7 -22.79 12.61 13.45
CA HIS A 7 -24.15 12.83 12.97
C HIS A 7 -24.18 13.63 11.66
N ALA A 8 -23.32 14.65 11.53
CA ALA A 8 -23.20 15.43 10.30
C ALA A 8 -22.71 14.57 9.14
N HIS A 9 -21.68 13.75 9.38
CA HIS A 9 -21.17 12.80 8.41
C HIS A 9 -22.23 11.80 7.97
N ARG A 10 -23.00 11.22 8.91
CA ARG A 10 -24.09 10.30 8.57
C ARG A 10 -25.16 10.95 7.70
N ARG A 11 -25.60 12.17 8.05
CA ARG A 11 -26.57 12.90 7.22
C ARG A 11 -26.03 13.16 5.82
N TYR A 12 -24.74 13.47 5.70
CA TYR A 12 -24.08 13.61 4.40
C TYR A 12 -24.07 12.29 3.62
N LEU A 13 -23.75 11.17 4.25
CA LEU A 13 -23.82 9.85 3.60
C LEU A 13 -25.24 9.52 3.12
N GLU A 14 -26.26 9.78 3.94
CA GLU A 14 -27.65 9.54 3.55
C GLU A 14 -28.05 10.40 2.35
N PHE A 15 -27.65 11.68 2.33
CA PHE A 15 -27.84 12.57 1.18
C PHE A 15 -27.12 12.07 -0.07
N ARG A 16 -25.83 11.71 0.05
CA ARG A 16 -25.00 11.23 -1.05
C ARG A 16 -25.55 9.92 -1.62
N ASP A 17 -25.85 8.96 -0.75
CA ASP A 17 -26.39 7.66 -1.14
C ASP A 17 -27.73 7.83 -1.87
N ASN A 18 -28.60 8.76 -1.42
CA ASN A 18 -29.83 9.08 -2.12
C ASN A 18 -29.57 9.70 -3.50
N ALA A 19 -28.64 10.66 -3.60
CA ALA A 19 -28.28 11.30 -4.87
C ALA A 19 -27.84 10.24 -5.89
N TYR A 20 -26.94 9.33 -5.52
CA TYR A 20 -26.50 8.24 -6.39
C TYR A 20 -27.62 7.25 -6.73
N ARG A 21 -28.54 6.94 -5.81
CA ARG A 21 -29.66 6.04 -6.10
C ARG A 21 -30.70 6.66 -7.04
N SER A 22 -30.91 7.97 -6.97
CA SER A 22 -31.91 8.66 -7.80
C SER A 22 -31.40 9.15 -9.13
N HIS A 23 -30.08 9.39 -9.26
CA HIS A 23 -29.51 10.01 -10.45
C HIS A 23 -29.54 9.07 -11.66
N GLU A 24 -29.87 9.60 -12.84
CA GLU A 24 -30.13 8.80 -14.05
C GLU A 24 -28.93 7.94 -14.46
N LEU A 25 -27.71 8.47 -14.28
CA LEU A 25 -26.46 7.79 -14.64
C LEU A 25 -26.09 6.63 -13.71
N THR A 26 -26.56 6.62 -12.46
CA THR A 26 -26.07 5.71 -11.40
C THR A 26 -27.15 4.80 -10.83
N ARG A 27 -28.44 5.12 -11.04
CA ARG A 27 -29.58 4.34 -10.53
C ARG A 27 -29.65 2.90 -11.03
N GLN A 28 -28.98 2.58 -12.15
CA GLN A 28 -28.92 1.25 -12.75
C GLN A 28 -27.60 0.51 -12.42
N GLY A 29 -26.81 1.03 -11.49
CA GLY A 29 -25.48 0.53 -11.18
C GLY A 29 -24.40 1.28 -11.94
N LEU A 30 -23.15 1.10 -11.51
CA LEU A 30 -21.99 1.76 -12.10
C LEU A 30 -21.35 0.85 -13.15
N PRO A 31 -21.35 1.22 -14.44
CA PRO A 31 -20.60 0.49 -15.45
C PRO A 31 -19.10 0.71 -15.21
N ILE A 32 -18.25 -0.16 -15.75
CA ILE A 32 -16.79 0.03 -15.66
C ILE A 32 -16.38 1.41 -16.18
N THR A 33 -17.08 1.95 -17.19
CA THR A 33 -16.85 3.29 -17.78
C THR A 33 -17.07 4.45 -16.80
N ALA A 34 -17.70 4.22 -15.65
CA ALA A 34 -17.79 5.21 -14.56
C ALA A 34 -16.44 5.46 -13.89
N ILE A 35 -15.48 4.52 -13.99
CA ILE A 35 -14.08 4.79 -13.62
C ILE A 35 -13.49 5.73 -14.66
N TRP A 36 -13.05 6.91 -14.21
CA TRP A 36 -12.51 7.95 -15.08
C TRP A 36 -11.25 7.47 -15.81
N LYS A 37 -11.21 7.67 -17.14
CA LYS A 37 -10.12 7.20 -18.00
C LYS A 37 -8.96 8.21 -18.13
N GLY A 38 -8.86 9.21 -17.25
CA GLY A 38 -7.82 10.26 -17.36
C GLY A 38 -7.91 11.12 -18.63
N GLU A 39 -7.14 12.20 -18.70
CA GLU A 39 -7.05 13.04 -19.91
C GLU A 39 -6.32 12.32 -21.06
N ASN A 40 -5.31 11.51 -20.72
CA ASN A 40 -4.52 10.73 -21.69
C ASN A 40 -5.14 9.36 -22.04
N GLN A 41 -6.44 9.17 -21.77
CA GLN A 41 -7.12 7.88 -21.89
C GLN A 41 -6.46 6.74 -21.08
N SER A 42 -5.77 7.09 -19.99
CA SER A 42 -5.25 6.17 -19.00
C SER A 42 -5.96 6.38 -17.67
N THR A 43 -6.52 5.30 -17.13
CA THR A 43 -7.10 5.32 -15.78
C THR A 43 -5.99 5.63 -14.76
N PRO A 44 -6.07 6.73 -13.99
CA PRO A 44 -5.09 7.02 -12.97
C PRO A 44 -5.28 6.05 -11.81
N VAL A 45 -4.23 5.29 -11.50
CA VAL A 45 -4.23 4.36 -10.37
C VAL A 45 -3.01 4.65 -9.51
N LEU A 46 -3.18 4.53 -8.20
CA LEU A 46 -2.13 4.69 -7.21
C LEU A 46 -2.06 3.44 -6.35
N THR A 47 -0.85 2.97 -6.10
CA THR A 47 -0.57 1.98 -5.05
C THR A 47 -0.03 2.71 -3.83
N VAL A 48 -0.66 2.46 -2.68
CA VAL A 48 -0.23 3.00 -1.39
C VAL A 48 0.39 1.86 -0.59
N PHE A 49 1.69 1.93 -0.37
CA PHE A 49 2.38 1.06 0.58
C PHE A 49 2.33 1.72 1.95
N ARG A 50 1.69 1.03 2.89
CA ARG A 50 1.67 1.44 4.29
C ARG A 50 2.92 0.89 4.97
N HIS A 51 3.68 1.81 5.55
CA HIS A 51 4.69 1.51 6.57
C HIS A 51 4.06 1.86 7.93
N PHE A 52 4.66 1.46 9.04
CA PHE A 52 4.07 1.55 10.38
C PHE A 52 3.79 3.00 10.75
N ASP A 53 4.76 3.87 10.51
CA ASP A 53 4.70 5.29 10.83
C ASP A 53 4.75 6.21 9.59
N SER A 54 4.83 5.66 8.38
CA SER A 54 4.84 6.39 7.09
C SER A 54 4.03 5.67 6.02
N ALA A 55 3.86 6.30 4.86
CA ALA A 55 3.36 5.63 3.67
C ALA A 55 4.14 6.12 2.46
N SER A 56 4.22 5.29 1.43
CA SER A 56 4.71 5.68 0.11
C SER A 56 3.62 5.46 -0.92
N VAL A 57 3.43 6.47 -1.77
CA VAL A 57 2.47 6.43 -2.88
C VAL A 57 3.25 6.29 -4.17
N SER A 58 2.78 5.43 -5.07
CA SER A 58 3.39 5.24 -6.38
C SER A 58 2.30 5.07 -7.43
N GLU A 59 2.55 5.61 -8.61
CA GLU A 59 1.61 5.51 -9.72
C GLU A 59 1.57 4.08 -10.28
N GLY A 60 0.39 3.66 -10.72
CA GLY A 60 0.11 2.32 -11.23
C GLY A 60 -0.30 1.32 -10.15
N LEU A 61 -0.65 0.11 -10.62
CA LEU A 61 -0.94 -1.05 -9.78
C LEU A 61 0.32 -1.90 -9.61
N ILE A 62 0.96 -1.76 -8.47
CA ILE A 62 2.25 -2.38 -8.17
C ILE A 62 2.02 -3.53 -7.20
N GLY A 63 2.54 -4.70 -7.54
CA GLY A 63 2.37 -5.92 -6.75
C GLY A 63 1.10 -6.69 -7.07
N GLU A 64 0.73 -7.54 -6.12
CA GLU A 64 -0.43 -8.41 -6.18
C GLU A 64 -1.75 -7.67 -5.90
N ASP A 65 -2.84 -8.43 -5.94
CA ASP A 65 -4.17 -8.00 -5.57
C ASP A 65 -4.20 -7.47 -4.12
N PRO A 66 -4.38 -6.15 -3.92
CA PRO A 66 -4.36 -5.57 -2.59
C PRO A 66 -5.55 -6.07 -1.78
N ASN A 67 -5.37 -6.14 -0.45
CA ASN A 67 -6.47 -6.57 0.41
C ASN A 67 -7.68 -5.63 0.24
N THR A 68 -7.46 -4.31 0.35
CA THR A 68 -8.48 -3.26 0.19
C THR A 68 -8.25 -2.42 -1.05
N VAL A 69 -9.32 -2.00 -1.73
CA VAL A 69 -9.28 -1.11 -2.90
C VAL A 69 -10.22 0.08 -2.69
N TRP A 70 -9.80 1.27 -3.09
CA TRP A 70 -10.56 2.50 -2.96
C TRP A 70 -10.92 3.03 -4.34
N VAL A 71 -12.18 3.40 -4.53
CA VAL A 71 -12.59 4.29 -5.63
C VAL A 71 -12.93 5.64 -5.02
N ILE A 72 -12.34 6.70 -5.55
CA ILE A 72 -12.51 8.06 -5.03
C ILE A 72 -13.34 8.85 -6.04
N ASP A 73 -14.54 9.28 -5.62
CA ASP A 73 -15.34 10.25 -6.37
C ASP A 73 -14.89 11.69 -6.08
N TYR A 74 -15.36 12.65 -6.87
CA TYR A 74 -14.97 14.04 -6.72
C TYR A 74 -15.24 14.60 -5.30
N PRO A 75 -16.42 14.39 -4.68
CA PRO A 75 -16.65 14.83 -3.30
C PRO A 75 -15.70 14.21 -2.27
N THR A 76 -15.31 12.94 -2.43
CA THR A 76 -14.34 12.32 -1.53
C THR A 76 -12.94 12.88 -1.75
N LEU A 77 -12.53 13.07 -3.02
CA LEU A 77 -11.26 13.70 -3.37
C LEU A 77 -11.13 15.11 -2.75
N GLU A 78 -12.16 15.93 -2.90
CA GLU A 78 -12.17 17.30 -2.36
C GLU A 78 -12.03 17.29 -0.83
N ARG A 79 -12.77 16.43 -0.13
CA ARG A 79 -12.69 16.33 1.33
C ARG A 79 -11.33 15.81 1.81
N ILE A 80 -10.71 14.87 1.10
CA ILE A 80 -9.34 14.44 1.39
C ILE A 80 -8.38 15.63 1.23
N TYR A 81 -8.51 16.40 0.14
CA TYR A 81 -7.67 17.56 -0.12
C TYR A 81 -7.80 18.64 0.98
N TYR A 82 -9.02 18.98 1.40
CA TYR A 82 -9.21 19.95 2.47
C TYR A 82 -8.73 19.44 3.83
N ASP A 83 -8.90 18.15 4.13
CA ASP A 83 -8.48 17.57 5.40
C ASP A 83 -6.96 17.44 5.52
N LEU A 84 -6.28 17.05 4.43
CA LEU A 84 -4.85 16.73 4.44
C LEU A 84 -3.93 17.83 3.89
N VAL A 85 -4.47 18.82 3.16
CA VAL A 85 -3.67 19.88 2.52
C VAL A 85 -4.05 21.26 3.02
N VAL A 86 -5.31 21.66 2.83
CA VAL A 86 -5.72 23.05 3.13
C VAL A 86 -5.80 23.31 4.63
N ASN A 87 -6.40 22.40 5.39
CA ASN A 87 -6.64 22.56 6.82
C ASN A 87 -5.66 21.76 7.68
N PHE A 88 -4.77 20.98 7.08
CA PHE A 88 -3.81 20.21 7.86
C PHE A 88 -2.73 21.13 8.43
N ASP A 89 -2.49 21.00 9.74
CA ASP A 89 -1.47 21.76 10.43
C ASP A 89 -0.54 20.78 11.13
N VAL A 90 0.68 20.66 10.60
CA VAL A 90 1.74 19.79 11.12
C VAL A 90 2.12 20.19 12.55
N PHE A 91 2.05 21.48 12.87
CA PHE A 91 2.36 22.03 14.20
C PHE A 91 1.10 22.20 15.06
N GLY A 92 -0.05 21.75 14.56
CA GLY A 92 -1.33 21.82 15.22
C GLY A 92 -1.41 20.92 16.46
N SER A 93 -2.48 21.12 17.24
CA SER A 93 -2.73 20.33 18.45
C SER A 93 -2.87 18.83 18.18
N VAL A 94 -2.59 17.98 19.18
CA VAL A 94 -2.85 16.53 19.11
C VAL A 94 -4.32 16.24 18.77
N SER A 95 -5.25 17.05 19.29
CA SER A 95 -6.67 16.95 18.94
C SER A 95 -6.94 17.16 17.45
N HIS A 96 -6.24 18.09 16.80
CA HIS A 96 -6.34 18.31 15.35
C HIS A 96 -5.94 17.05 14.58
N GLN A 97 -4.75 16.52 14.89
CA GLN A 97 -4.21 15.33 14.24
C GLN A 97 -5.11 14.09 14.42
N ILE A 98 -5.68 13.91 15.62
CA ILE A 98 -6.64 12.82 15.88
C ILE A 98 -7.92 13.00 15.06
N LEU A 99 -8.46 14.22 14.97
CA LEU A 99 -9.68 14.49 14.21
C LEU A 99 -9.48 14.25 12.71
N THR A 100 -8.38 14.73 12.14
CA THR A 100 -7.96 14.42 10.76
C THR A 100 -7.86 12.91 10.57
N ARG A 101 -7.17 12.20 11.48
CA ARG A 101 -7.01 10.74 11.36
C ARG A 101 -8.34 9.98 11.41
N MET A 102 -9.28 10.43 12.25
CA MET A 102 -10.63 9.87 12.32
C MET A 102 -11.44 10.17 11.06
N TYR A 103 -11.33 11.40 10.54
CA TYR A 103 -12.05 11.80 9.34
C TYR A 103 -11.56 11.04 8.11
N MET A 104 -10.25 10.92 7.92
CA MET A 104 -9.66 10.05 6.90
C MET A 104 -10.12 8.60 6.98
N ASP A 105 -10.39 8.07 8.18
CA ASP A 105 -10.91 6.71 8.30
C ASP A 105 -12.35 6.58 7.76
N TYR A 106 -13.17 7.62 7.91
CA TYR A 106 -14.48 7.66 7.26
C TYR A 106 -14.36 7.81 5.75
N LEU A 107 -13.50 8.72 5.26
CA LEU A 107 -13.26 8.91 3.83
C LEU A 107 -12.77 7.61 3.16
N ARG A 108 -11.89 6.87 3.84
CA ARG A 108 -11.47 5.51 3.47
C ARG A 108 -12.67 4.57 3.33
N MET A 109 -13.49 4.46 4.38
CA MET A 109 -14.67 3.58 4.38
C MET A 109 -15.66 3.95 3.27
N GLU A 110 -15.79 5.23 2.96
CA GLU A 110 -16.62 5.71 1.86
C GLU A 110 -16.09 5.27 0.50
N SER A 111 -14.77 5.36 0.27
CA SER A 111 -14.14 4.93 -0.96
C SER A 111 -14.12 3.41 -1.14
N GLU A 112 -13.97 2.66 -0.05
CA GLU A 112 -14.14 1.21 0.01
C GLU A 112 -15.58 0.83 -0.38
N GLY A 113 -16.58 1.52 0.18
CA GLY A 113 -17.99 1.33 -0.17
C GLY A 113 -18.30 1.64 -1.64
N LEU A 114 -17.71 2.70 -2.19
CA LEU A 114 -17.86 3.01 -3.62
C LEU A 114 -17.24 1.91 -4.51
N PHE A 115 -16.07 1.37 -4.16
CA PHE A 115 -15.50 0.22 -4.87
C PHE A 115 -16.44 -0.99 -4.82
N LEU A 116 -16.97 -1.34 -3.64
CA LEU A 116 -17.91 -2.46 -3.48
C LEU A 116 -19.18 -2.29 -4.33
N SER A 117 -19.62 -1.06 -4.61
CA SER A 117 -20.80 -0.82 -5.46
C SER A 117 -20.65 -1.26 -6.92
N PHE A 118 -19.42 -1.46 -7.40
CA PHE A 118 -19.16 -2.05 -8.72
C PHE A 118 -19.34 -3.57 -8.73
N LEU A 119 -19.21 -4.23 -7.57
CA LEU A 119 -19.28 -5.69 -7.45
C LEU A 119 -20.73 -6.19 -7.39
N PRO A 120 -21.00 -7.47 -7.70
CA PRO A 120 -22.32 -8.07 -7.52
C PRO A 120 -22.76 -8.03 -6.06
N ILE A 121 -24.07 -7.88 -5.82
CA ILE A 121 -24.65 -7.71 -4.47
C ILE A 121 -24.23 -8.82 -3.51
N ALA A 122 -24.18 -10.06 -4.00
CA ALA A 122 -23.86 -11.24 -3.19
C ALA A 122 -22.43 -11.23 -2.62
N ASP A 123 -21.49 -10.56 -3.28
CA ASP A 123 -20.07 -10.58 -2.93
C ASP A 123 -19.66 -9.42 -2.00
N ARG A 124 -20.45 -8.34 -1.95
CA ARG A 124 -20.12 -7.10 -1.22
C ARG A 124 -19.92 -7.33 0.27
N GLU A 125 -20.90 -7.97 0.92
CA GLU A 125 -20.85 -8.20 2.37
C GLU A 125 -19.77 -9.22 2.78
N PRO A 126 -19.58 -10.36 2.09
CA PRO A 126 -18.45 -11.26 2.33
C PRO A 126 -17.09 -10.56 2.22
N ILE A 127 -16.86 -9.76 1.18
CA ILE A 127 -15.60 -9.03 0.98
C ILE A 127 -15.41 -7.99 2.10
N LEU A 128 -16.45 -7.23 2.43
CA LEU A 128 -16.39 -6.24 3.51
C LEU A 128 -16.08 -6.90 4.86
N LYS A 129 -16.69 -8.04 5.19
CA LYS A 129 -16.39 -8.80 6.41
C LYS A 129 -14.94 -9.31 6.45
N ARG A 130 -14.36 -9.64 5.30
CA ARG A 130 -12.95 -10.04 5.19
C ARG A 130 -12.00 -8.86 5.46
N TRP A 131 -12.34 -7.65 5.02
CA TRP A 131 -11.55 -6.44 5.31
C TRP A 131 -11.63 -6.01 6.78
N TYR A 132 -12.75 -6.34 7.44
CA TYR A 132 -13.05 -5.94 8.81
C TYR A 132 -13.25 -7.16 9.72
N ARG A 133 -12.18 -7.96 9.92
CA ARG A 133 -12.22 -9.14 10.81
C ARG A 133 -12.35 -8.71 12.28
N GLY A 134 -13.25 -9.37 13.01
CA GLY A 134 -13.50 -9.13 14.44
C GLY A 134 -14.77 -8.34 14.73
N ALA A 135 -15.42 -8.64 15.86
CA ALA A 135 -16.75 -8.13 16.20
C ALA A 135 -16.81 -6.60 16.34
N LEU A 136 -15.79 -5.98 16.94
CA LEU A 136 -15.74 -4.51 17.08
C LEU A 136 -15.60 -3.79 15.74
N ALA A 137 -14.78 -4.35 14.83
CA ALA A 137 -14.62 -3.80 13.49
C ALA A 137 -15.93 -3.91 12.69
N GLN A 138 -16.61 -5.06 12.77
CA GLN A 138 -17.92 -5.24 12.15
C GLN A 138 -18.99 -4.31 12.74
N ALA A 139 -19.00 -4.11 14.06
CA ALA A 139 -19.89 -3.13 14.68
C ALA A 139 -19.62 -1.71 14.16
N LYS A 140 -18.35 -1.30 14.06
CA LYS A 140 -17.97 0.00 13.49
C LYS A 140 -18.47 0.17 12.06
N VAL A 141 -18.25 -0.84 11.21
CA VAL A 141 -18.74 -0.86 9.82
C VAL A 141 -20.26 -0.74 9.77
N PHE A 142 -20.97 -1.49 10.62
CA PHE A 142 -22.43 -1.42 10.68
C PHE A 142 -22.96 0.00 10.94
N TYR A 143 -22.27 0.78 11.78
CA TYR A 143 -22.67 2.14 12.12
C TYR A 143 -22.15 3.23 11.18
N GLY A 144 -20.96 3.05 10.59
CA GLY A 144 -20.23 4.11 9.89
C GLY A 144 -19.92 3.86 8.41
N HIS A 145 -20.16 2.67 7.88
CA HIS A 145 -19.88 2.38 6.48
C HIS A 145 -21.00 2.87 5.57
N SER A 146 -20.62 3.45 4.43
CA SER A 146 -21.57 3.90 3.42
C SER A 146 -22.38 2.70 2.88
N LYS A 147 -23.69 2.88 2.68
CA LYS A 147 -24.57 1.87 2.08
C LYS A 147 -24.82 2.19 0.60
N LEU A 148 -23.86 2.89 -0.01
CA LEU A 148 -23.96 3.39 -1.36
C LEU A 148 -24.30 2.26 -2.32
N LEU A 149 -25.42 2.41 -3.03
CA LEU A 149 -25.90 1.47 -4.05
C LEU A 149 -25.95 -0.01 -3.58
N ILE A 150 -26.06 -0.27 -2.27
CA ILE A 150 -25.93 -1.62 -1.70
C ILE A 150 -26.91 -2.64 -2.27
N ASP A 151 -28.11 -2.21 -2.66
CA ASP A 151 -29.16 -3.04 -3.26
C ASP A 151 -29.26 -2.88 -4.78
N THR A 152 -28.44 -2.01 -5.38
CA THR A 152 -28.42 -1.77 -6.82
C THR A 152 -27.56 -2.84 -7.51
N PRO A 153 -28.10 -3.56 -8.52
CA PRO A 153 -27.32 -4.53 -9.28
C PRO A 153 -26.05 -3.92 -9.89
N ALA A 154 -24.98 -4.72 -9.96
CA ALA A 154 -23.78 -4.31 -10.68
C ALA A 154 -24.08 -4.14 -12.17
N ALA A 155 -23.52 -3.10 -12.80
CA ALA A 155 -23.62 -2.87 -14.24
C ALA A 155 -22.38 -3.38 -15.01
N ILE A 156 -21.61 -4.28 -14.38
CA ILE A 156 -20.45 -4.98 -14.95
C ILE A 156 -20.79 -6.47 -15.04
N ARG A 157 -20.34 -7.11 -16.13
CA ARG A 157 -20.44 -8.57 -16.30
C ARG A 157 -19.15 -9.20 -15.79
N TYR A 158 -19.29 -10.16 -14.90
CA TYR A 158 -18.19 -10.94 -14.33
C TYR A 158 -18.22 -12.36 -14.90
N ALA A 159 -17.04 -12.92 -15.18
CA ALA A 159 -16.87 -14.27 -15.69
C ALA A 159 -16.33 -15.24 -14.62
N GLY A 160 -15.59 -14.72 -13.64
CA GLY A 160 -14.90 -15.51 -12.62
C GLY A 160 -15.64 -15.63 -11.30
N HIS A 161 -15.07 -16.45 -10.41
CA HIS A 161 -15.52 -16.54 -9.02
C HIS A 161 -14.91 -15.44 -8.13
N ASP A 162 -13.74 -14.90 -8.48
CA ASP A 162 -13.12 -13.78 -7.76
C ASP A 162 -13.41 -12.45 -8.47
N VAL A 163 -14.60 -11.92 -8.18
CA VAL A 163 -15.10 -10.68 -8.77
C VAL A 163 -14.26 -9.46 -8.39
N LYS A 164 -13.55 -9.51 -7.26
CA LYS A 164 -12.68 -8.42 -6.81
C LYS A 164 -11.44 -8.34 -7.69
N SER A 165 -10.74 -9.47 -7.82
CA SER A 165 -9.54 -9.57 -8.67
C SER A 165 -9.88 -9.26 -10.12
N GLU A 166 -11.00 -9.78 -10.63
CA GLU A 166 -11.47 -9.50 -11.99
C GLU A 166 -11.74 -7.99 -12.21
N LEU A 167 -12.35 -7.29 -11.25
CA LEU A 167 -12.53 -5.84 -11.36
C LEU A 167 -11.20 -5.08 -11.35
N VAL A 168 -10.25 -5.49 -10.50
CA VAL A 168 -8.90 -4.89 -10.44
C VAL A 168 -8.17 -5.09 -11.77
N GLU A 169 -8.28 -6.26 -12.40
CA GLU A 169 -7.75 -6.54 -13.73
C GLU A 169 -8.43 -5.69 -14.81
N MET A 170 -9.76 -5.57 -14.80
CA MET A 170 -10.48 -4.68 -15.73
C MET A 170 -10.04 -3.21 -15.60
N ILE A 171 -9.72 -2.75 -14.38
CA ILE A 171 -9.18 -1.40 -14.15
C ILE A 171 -7.74 -1.33 -14.67
N ARG A 172 -6.92 -2.36 -14.41
CA ARG A 172 -5.53 -2.47 -14.88
C ARG A 172 -5.45 -2.38 -16.41
N ASP A 173 -6.29 -3.11 -17.13
CA ASP A 173 -6.35 -3.10 -18.59
C ASP A 173 -6.70 -1.73 -19.18
N ARG A 174 -7.36 -0.89 -18.37
CA ARG A 174 -7.74 0.47 -18.73
C ARG A 174 -6.76 1.54 -18.23
N SER A 175 -5.79 1.17 -17.43
CA SER A 175 -4.63 2.00 -17.14
C SER A 175 -3.61 1.75 -18.25
N SER A 176 -3.26 2.78 -19.02
CA SER A 176 -2.07 2.66 -19.85
C SER A 176 -0.88 2.50 -18.91
N PHE A 177 0.02 1.57 -19.23
CA PHE A 177 1.36 1.53 -18.64
C PHE A 177 2.04 2.84 -18.99
N THR A 178 1.81 3.89 -18.20
CA THR A 178 2.71 5.02 -18.19
C THR A 178 4.04 4.45 -17.74
N ARG A 179 5.01 4.47 -18.66
CA ARG A 179 6.41 4.33 -18.35
C ARG A 179 6.67 5.36 -17.25
N ASP A 180 6.69 4.93 -16.00
CA ASP A 180 7.64 5.36 -14.98
C ASP A 180 7.32 4.75 -13.61
N LYS A 181 8.32 4.02 -13.11
CA LYS A 181 8.71 3.83 -11.70
C LYS A 181 8.21 2.66 -10.87
N ALA A 182 7.24 1.86 -11.30
CA ALA A 182 7.10 0.51 -10.75
C ALA A 182 6.23 -0.39 -11.63
N VAL A 183 6.89 -1.30 -12.34
CA VAL A 183 6.24 -2.37 -13.10
C VAL A 183 6.15 -3.60 -12.19
N PRO A 184 5.10 -4.44 -12.30
CA PRO A 184 5.10 -5.76 -11.67
C PRO A 184 6.40 -6.53 -11.95
N ILE A 185 6.75 -7.38 -10.99
CA ILE A 185 8.10 -7.86 -10.64
C ILE A 185 8.77 -8.72 -11.73
N GLY A 186 8.00 -9.24 -12.68
CA GLY A 186 8.33 -10.42 -13.48
C GLY A 186 9.65 -10.38 -14.26
N ASP A 187 10.02 -9.23 -14.84
CA ASP A 187 11.15 -9.16 -15.79
C ASP A 187 12.26 -8.16 -15.41
N ARG A 188 12.00 -7.25 -14.46
CA ARG A 188 12.98 -6.21 -14.10
C ARG A 188 13.83 -6.56 -12.88
N VAL A 189 13.30 -7.38 -11.98
CA VAL A 189 14.07 -7.88 -10.84
C VAL A 189 14.96 -9.04 -11.31
N PRO A 190 16.25 -9.07 -10.93
CA PRO A 190 17.14 -10.17 -11.27
C PRO A 190 16.57 -11.54 -10.93
N ASN A 191 16.72 -12.52 -11.84
CA ASN A 191 16.23 -13.89 -11.64
C ASN A 191 16.70 -14.53 -10.31
N ALA A 192 17.89 -14.15 -9.84
CA ALA A 192 18.45 -14.59 -8.56
C ALA A 192 17.59 -14.21 -7.34
N LEU A 193 16.77 -13.15 -7.44
CA LEU A 193 15.93 -12.67 -6.34
C LEU A 193 14.49 -13.19 -6.40
N LYS A 194 14.06 -13.79 -7.52
CA LYS A 194 12.72 -14.39 -7.67
C LYS A 194 12.34 -15.36 -6.53
N PRO A 195 13.26 -16.17 -5.95
CA PRO A 195 12.92 -17.02 -4.82
C PRO A 195 12.54 -16.28 -3.52
N LEU A 196 12.88 -15.00 -3.39
CA LEU A 196 12.48 -14.16 -2.24
C LEU A 196 11.18 -13.41 -2.50
N ASP A 197 10.73 -13.37 -3.75
CA ASP A 197 9.53 -12.65 -4.11
C ASP A 197 8.28 -13.41 -3.66
N HIS A 198 7.28 -12.68 -3.17
CA HIS A 198 6.04 -13.23 -2.61
C HIS A 198 6.26 -14.28 -1.50
N LEU A 199 7.36 -14.16 -0.76
CA LEU A 199 7.67 -15.07 0.32
C LEU A 199 6.77 -14.77 1.53
N SER A 200 6.03 -15.78 2.00
CA SER A 200 5.14 -15.64 3.15
C SER A 200 5.89 -15.89 4.46
N ALA A 201 5.58 -15.10 5.49
CA ALA A 201 6.10 -15.31 6.85
C ALA A 201 5.73 -16.70 7.42
N LYS A 202 4.62 -17.31 6.97
CA LYS A 202 4.26 -18.68 7.33
C LYS A 202 5.26 -19.72 6.80
N GLN A 203 5.85 -19.47 5.64
CA GLN A 203 6.86 -20.35 5.03
C GLN A 203 8.26 -19.99 5.52
N SER A 204 8.51 -18.69 5.73
CA SER A 204 9.82 -18.12 6.03
C SER A 204 9.71 -17.09 7.14
N ALA A 205 9.78 -17.58 8.39
CA ALA A 205 9.56 -16.78 9.59
C ALA A 205 10.51 -15.58 9.75
N TRP A 206 11.68 -15.62 9.11
CA TRP A 206 12.70 -14.56 9.18
C TRP A 206 12.25 -13.22 8.61
N ILE A 207 11.28 -13.24 7.69
CA ILE A 207 10.70 -12.03 7.09
C ILE A 207 10.09 -11.12 8.16
N ARG A 208 9.57 -11.69 9.25
CA ARG A 208 8.99 -10.92 10.37
C ARG A 208 10.01 -10.08 11.11
N ASN A 209 11.29 -10.36 10.92
CA ASN A 209 12.40 -9.62 11.53
C ASN A 209 12.96 -8.54 10.58
N LEU A 210 12.49 -8.46 9.33
CA LEU A 210 12.81 -7.34 8.45
C LEU A 210 11.91 -6.14 8.76
N PRO A 211 12.39 -4.91 8.55
CA PRO A 211 11.52 -3.75 8.61
C PRO A 211 10.65 -3.67 7.36
N GLU A 212 9.65 -2.78 7.38
CA GLU A 212 8.66 -2.69 6.30
C GLU A 212 9.23 -2.27 4.97
N LEU A 213 10.29 -1.47 4.98
CA LEU A 213 10.97 -1.04 3.77
C LEU A 213 12.47 -1.18 3.93
N SER A 214 13.07 -2.14 3.21
CA SER A 214 14.52 -2.23 3.03
C SER A 214 14.89 -1.97 1.58
N TYR A 215 16.02 -1.31 1.33
CA TYR A 215 16.59 -1.23 -0.01
C TYR A 215 17.67 -2.29 -0.20
N LEU A 216 17.48 -3.15 -1.20
CA LEU A 216 18.52 -3.99 -1.73
C LEU A 216 19.24 -3.26 -2.86
N VAL A 217 20.46 -2.81 -2.58
CA VAL A 217 21.30 -2.07 -3.51
C VAL A 217 22.28 -3.03 -4.17
N ILE A 218 22.11 -3.21 -5.47
CA ILE A 218 22.96 -4.07 -6.29
C ILE A 218 24.03 -3.19 -6.94
N HIS A 219 25.29 -3.51 -6.69
CA HIS A 219 26.43 -2.76 -7.22
C HIS A 219 27.40 -3.66 -7.99
N ASN A 220 28.19 -3.07 -8.88
CA ASN A 220 29.28 -3.76 -9.57
C ASN A 220 30.55 -3.86 -8.69
N GLU A 221 31.62 -4.47 -9.20
CA GLU A 221 32.90 -4.63 -8.49
C GLU A 221 33.53 -3.29 -8.07
N ASP A 222 33.29 -2.21 -8.82
CA ASP A 222 33.76 -0.85 -8.51
C ASP A 222 32.91 -0.13 -7.45
N GLY A 223 31.82 -0.76 -6.99
CA GLY A 223 30.87 -0.18 -6.04
C GLY A 223 29.93 0.85 -6.66
N GLU A 224 29.79 0.87 -7.99
CA GLU A 224 28.78 1.67 -8.68
C GLU A 224 27.43 0.96 -8.66
N ILE A 225 26.37 1.69 -8.31
CA ILE A 225 25.01 1.15 -8.21
C ILE A 225 24.47 0.87 -9.60
N GLU A 226 24.15 -0.39 -9.85
CA GLU A 226 23.49 -0.85 -11.07
C GLU A 226 21.97 -0.79 -10.92
N GLN A 227 21.46 -1.23 -9.77
CA GLN A 227 20.03 -1.36 -9.52
C GLN A 227 19.71 -1.22 -8.04
N VAL A 228 18.54 -0.66 -7.74
CA VAL A 228 17.96 -0.66 -6.40
C VAL A 228 16.62 -1.38 -6.46
N VAL A 229 16.45 -2.37 -5.59
CA VAL A 229 15.21 -3.11 -5.41
C VAL A 229 14.66 -2.81 -4.02
N SER A 230 13.42 -2.37 -3.92
CA SER A 230 12.72 -2.21 -2.65
C SER A 230 12.20 -3.56 -2.17
N MET A 231 12.61 -3.97 -0.98
CA MET A 231 12.06 -5.11 -0.26
C MET A 231 10.99 -4.58 0.70
N ILE A 232 9.72 -4.88 0.42
CA ILE A 232 8.57 -4.36 1.16
C ILE A 232 7.92 -5.49 1.94
N ILE A 233 7.75 -5.31 3.25
CA ILE A 233 6.98 -6.24 4.10
C ILE A 233 5.55 -5.74 4.23
N ASN A 234 4.63 -6.42 3.56
CA ASN A 234 3.21 -6.21 3.71
C ASN A 234 2.74 -6.82 5.03
N LYS A 235 2.73 -6.00 6.09
CA LYS A 235 2.26 -6.41 7.42
C LYS A 235 0.75 -6.61 7.44
N ALA A 236 0.32 -7.86 7.61
CA ALA A 236 -1.09 -8.22 7.61
C ALA A 236 -1.79 -7.83 8.91
N HIS A 237 -3.04 -7.36 8.75
CA HIS A 237 -3.91 -6.99 9.85
C HIS A 237 -5.29 -7.63 9.69
N ALA A 238 -5.94 -7.91 10.81
CA ALA A 238 -7.34 -8.29 10.87
C ALA A 238 -8.24 -7.17 10.31
N ASN A 239 -7.89 -5.92 10.63
CA ASN A 239 -8.50 -4.68 10.14
C ASN A 239 -7.61 -3.47 10.53
N VAL A 240 -7.83 -2.33 9.87
CA VAL A 240 -7.15 -1.04 10.18
C VAL A 240 -8.10 0.01 10.79
N SER A 241 -9.16 -0.46 11.46
CA SER A 241 -10.33 0.35 11.84
C SER A 241 -10.14 1.25 13.06
N PHE A 242 -9.04 1.14 13.81
CA PHE A 242 -8.88 1.87 15.06
C PHE A 242 -7.51 2.55 15.11
N ILE A 243 -7.48 3.73 15.77
CA ILE A 243 -6.26 4.53 15.93
C ILE A 243 -5.27 3.88 16.90
N PHE A 244 -5.78 3.11 17.88
CA PHE A 244 -4.98 2.48 18.94
C PHE A 244 -5.08 0.94 18.87
N GLY A 245 -4.13 0.26 19.53
CA GLY A 245 -4.12 -1.20 19.65
C GLY A 245 -3.89 -1.92 18.31
N GLU A 246 -3.02 -1.38 17.46
CA GLU A 246 -2.70 -1.99 16.16
C GLU A 246 -2.11 -3.38 16.30
N GLU A 247 -1.22 -3.57 17.29
CA GLU A 247 -0.60 -4.87 17.60
C GLU A 247 -1.62 -5.98 17.87
N ASP A 248 -2.72 -5.68 18.57
CA ASP A 248 -3.78 -6.65 18.86
C ASP A 248 -4.49 -7.16 17.59
N ARG A 249 -4.29 -6.47 16.46
CA ARG A 249 -4.89 -6.79 15.16
C ARG A 249 -3.86 -7.32 14.17
N ARG A 250 -2.58 -7.42 14.52
CA ARG A 250 -1.56 -7.99 13.65
C ARG A 250 -1.81 -9.48 13.44
N ILE A 251 -1.55 -9.95 12.23
CA ILE A 251 -1.57 -11.37 11.89
C ILE A 251 -0.22 -11.69 11.25
N PRO A 252 0.85 -11.88 12.06
CA PRO A 252 2.21 -11.98 11.55
C PRO A 252 2.42 -13.14 10.57
N ASP A 253 1.64 -14.21 10.69
CA ASP A 253 1.73 -15.37 9.79
C ASP A 253 1.20 -15.09 8.37
N GLU A 254 0.42 -14.02 8.21
CA GLU A 254 -0.09 -13.55 6.91
C GLU A 254 0.82 -12.46 6.29
N ASP A 255 1.95 -12.13 6.91
CA ASP A 255 2.89 -11.17 6.33
C ASP A 255 3.54 -11.72 5.06
N MET A 256 3.79 -10.82 4.11
CA MET A 256 4.37 -11.15 2.80
C MET A 256 5.53 -10.21 2.48
N LEU A 257 6.65 -10.77 2.01
CA LEU A 257 7.71 -10.02 1.36
C LEU A 257 7.35 -9.84 -0.11
N MET A 258 7.47 -8.61 -0.59
CA MET A 258 7.31 -8.24 -1.99
C MET A 258 8.54 -7.46 -2.46
N LEU A 259 9.05 -7.80 -3.63
CA LEU A 259 10.15 -7.05 -4.25
C LEU A 259 9.61 -6.02 -5.24
N VAL A 260 10.21 -4.83 -5.33
CA VAL A 260 9.84 -3.85 -6.36
C VAL A 260 11.09 -3.28 -6.99
N ASP A 261 11.17 -3.29 -8.31
CA ASP A 261 12.24 -2.62 -9.03
C ASP A 261 12.11 -1.09 -8.85
N GLY A 262 13.15 -0.47 -8.28
CA GLY A 262 13.18 0.94 -7.93
C GLY A 262 13.20 1.21 -6.43
N ALA A 263 13.49 2.47 -6.08
CA ALA A 263 13.51 2.97 -4.71
C ALA A 263 12.13 3.55 -4.34
N ILE A 264 11.30 2.76 -3.68
CA ILE A 264 9.95 3.12 -3.22
C ILE A 264 10.05 3.82 -1.87
N GLY A 265 9.46 5.01 -1.78
CA GLY A 265 9.45 5.80 -0.54
C GLY A 265 10.73 6.63 -0.32
N SER A 266 10.73 7.36 0.79
CA SER A 266 11.84 8.25 1.19
C SER A 266 12.46 7.86 2.53
N TYR A 267 11.92 6.83 3.20
CA TYR A 267 12.34 6.39 4.53
C TYR A 267 12.77 4.92 4.50
N PRO A 268 13.91 4.57 3.87
CA PRO A 268 14.39 3.19 3.96
C PRO A 268 14.74 2.90 5.42
N ASN A 269 14.08 1.90 6.00
CA ASN A 269 14.38 1.46 7.36
C ASN A 269 15.70 0.69 7.41
N PHE A 270 16.10 0.03 6.31
CA PHE A 270 17.38 -0.66 6.25
C PHE A 270 17.93 -0.75 4.82
N ILE A 271 19.24 -0.90 4.68
CA ILE A 271 19.92 -1.04 3.39
C ILE A 271 20.74 -2.32 3.40
N PHE A 272 20.54 -3.16 2.38
CA PHE A 272 21.46 -4.22 1.98
C PHE A 272 22.32 -3.71 0.82
N TRP A 273 23.62 -3.88 0.93
CA TRP A 273 24.60 -3.49 -0.08
C TRP A 273 25.27 -4.77 -0.61
N VAL A 274 24.88 -5.18 -1.82
CA VAL A 274 25.20 -6.51 -2.36
C VAL A 274 25.85 -6.38 -3.73
N GLU A 275 27.00 -7.01 -3.90
CA GLU A 275 27.66 -7.07 -5.19
C GLU A 275 26.89 -7.98 -6.15
N ARG A 276 26.81 -7.61 -7.43
CA ARG A 276 26.10 -8.36 -8.48
C ARG A 276 26.48 -9.84 -8.53
N SER A 277 27.76 -10.16 -8.30
CA SER A 277 28.31 -11.52 -8.29
C SER A 277 27.87 -12.36 -7.08
N GLU A 278 27.45 -11.71 -5.99
CA GLU A 278 27.04 -12.33 -4.73
C GLU A 278 25.52 -12.53 -4.63
N LEU A 279 24.73 -12.08 -5.60
CA LEU A 279 23.27 -12.04 -5.52
C LEU A 279 22.64 -13.44 -5.32
N ASP A 280 23.16 -14.48 -5.98
CA ASP A 280 22.70 -15.86 -5.78
C ASP A 280 23.03 -16.38 -4.36
N LYS A 281 24.18 -15.96 -3.81
CA LYS A 281 24.55 -16.30 -2.43
C LYS A 281 23.67 -15.56 -1.43
N PHE A 282 23.38 -14.28 -1.67
CA PHE A 282 22.47 -13.47 -0.85
C PHE A 282 21.10 -14.15 -0.71
N THR A 283 20.48 -14.54 -1.84
CA THR A 283 19.18 -15.21 -1.85
C THR A 283 19.23 -16.59 -1.21
N SER A 284 20.24 -17.41 -1.55
CA SER A 284 20.35 -18.76 -0.99
C SER A 284 20.66 -18.77 0.50
N GLN A 285 21.34 -17.75 1.02
CA GLN A 285 21.56 -17.57 2.47
C GLN A 285 20.31 -17.06 3.17
N ALA A 286 19.57 -16.12 2.58
CA ALA A 286 18.29 -15.65 3.13
C ALA A 286 17.29 -16.80 3.32
N ASN A 287 17.17 -17.71 2.35
CA ASN A 287 16.32 -18.89 2.45
C ASN A 287 16.76 -19.94 3.50
N LYS A 288 17.94 -19.79 4.08
CA LYS A 288 18.45 -20.67 5.15
C LYS A 288 18.36 -20.04 6.53
N ILE A 289 17.81 -18.83 6.64
CA ILE A 289 17.63 -18.16 7.93
C ILE A 289 16.50 -18.87 8.68
N THR A 290 16.84 -19.44 9.82
CA THR A 290 15.91 -20.20 10.68
C THR A 290 15.88 -19.71 12.11
N ASP A 291 16.89 -18.92 12.50
CA ASP A 291 17.08 -18.39 13.85
C ASP A 291 17.78 -17.02 13.83
N PRO A 292 17.76 -16.26 14.94
CA PRO A 292 18.41 -14.96 15.03
C PRO A 292 19.92 -14.96 14.73
N VAL A 293 20.65 -16.03 15.05
CA VAL A 293 22.10 -16.11 14.78
C VAL A 293 22.37 -16.20 13.28
N THR A 294 21.56 -16.98 12.55
CA THR A 294 21.66 -17.05 11.08
C THR A 294 21.24 -15.74 10.40
N MET A 295 20.25 -15.03 10.97
CA MET A 295 19.85 -13.70 10.52
C MET A 295 20.99 -12.69 10.72
N ASP A 296 21.57 -12.64 11.92
CA ASP A 296 22.66 -11.72 12.27
C ASP A 296 23.86 -11.86 11.33
N ARG A 297 24.25 -13.10 10.99
CA ARG A 297 25.35 -13.35 10.04
C ARG A 297 25.03 -12.86 8.63
N TRP A 298 23.78 -13.00 8.19
CA TRP A 298 23.35 -12.52 6.89
C TRP A 298 23.32 -10.99 6.85
N VAL A 299 22.82 -10.35 7.91
CA VAL A 299 22.83 -8.90 8.09
C VAL A 299 24.25 -8.35 8.25
N GLU A 300 25.15 -9.03 8.95
CA GLU A 300 26.55 -8.61 9.10
C GLU A 300 27.27 -8.61 7.75
N ARG A 301 26.97 -9.58 6.89
CA ARG A 301 27.60 -9.69 5.58
C ARG A 301 27.09 -8.66 4.57
N TYR A 302 25.78 -8.47 4.52
CA TYR A 302 25.13 -7.71 3.44
C TYR A 302 24.50 -6.41 3.90
N GLY A 303 24.17 -6.28 5.18
CA GLY A 303 23.49 -5.13 5.74
C GLY A 303 24.43 -3.97 6.04
N VAL A 304 23.88 -2.75 5.94
CA VAL A 304 24.57 -1.51 6.28
C VAL A 304 23.99 -1.01 7.60
N ARG A 305 24.62 -1.32 8.72
CA ARG A 305 24.18 -0.81 10.03
C ARG A 305 24.46 0.68 10.18
N ARG A 306 23.78 1.36 11.11
CA ARG A 306 24.09 2.77 11.47
C ARG A 306 25.56 2.99 11.85
N THR A 307 26.21 1.96 12.39
CA THR A 307 27.61 1.98 12.80
C THR A 307 28.58 1.60 11.66
N ASP A 308 28.08 1.22 10.49
CA ASP A 308 28.93 0.92 9.33
C ASP A 308 29.63 2.20 8.85
N ARG A 309 30.95 2.15 8.72
CA ARG A 309 31.77 3.29 8.29
C ARG A 309 31.42 3.77 6.88
N ARG A 310 30.79 2.93 6.06
CA ARG A 310 30.39 3.19 4.68
C ARG A 310 29.02 3.84 4.55
N ILE A 311 28.22 3.93 5.63
CA ILE A 311 26.80 4.33 5.54
C ILE A 311 26.59 5.65 4.79
N TRP A 312 27.40 6.67 5.09
CA TRP A 312 27.30 7.99 4.43
C TRP A 312 27.65 7.92 2.94
N LEU A 313 28.74 7.21 2.59
CA LEU A 313 29.13 7.00 1.20
C LEU A 313 28.04 6.28 0.39
N ILE A 314 27.39 5.28 1.00
CA ILE A 314 26.32 4.52 0.37
C ILE A 314 25.07 5.39 0.16
N LEU A 315 24.71 6.22 1.16
CA LEU A 315 23.60 7.16 1.04
C LEU A 315 23.87 8.21 -0.06
N ASP A 316 25.08 8.76 -0.13
CA ASP A 316 25.47 9.71 -1.18
C ASP A 316 25.35 9.07 -2.58
N LYS A 317 25.86 7.84 -2.73
CA LYS A 317 25.72 7.06 -3.98
C LYS A 317 24.25 6.80 -4.33
N LEU A 318 23.41 6.50 -3.34
CA LEU A 318 21.97 6.30 -3.54
C LEU A 318 21.26 7.58 -3.96
N HIS A 319 21.56 8.74 -3.36
CA HIS A 319 21.01 10.01 -3.79
C HIS A 319 21.43 10.33 -5.24
N HIS A 320 22.70 10.11 -5.59
CA HIS A 320 23.16 10.29 -6.96
C HIS A 320 22.47 9.34 -7.95
N TYR A 321 22.31 8.06 -7.58
CA TYR A 321 21.57 7.08 -8.38
C TYR A 321 20.11 7.51 -8.58
N ARG A 322 19.40 7.93 -7.52
CA ARG A 322 18.01 8.41 -7.60
C ARG A 322 17.88 9.63 -8.51
N GLY A 323 18.81 10.59 -8.42
CA GLY A 323 18.86 11.73 -9.33
C GLY A 323 19.00 11.33 -10.80
N ARG A 324 19.86 10.35 -11.11
CA ARG A 324 20.04 9.84 -12.49
C ARG A 324 18.82 9.08 -13.01
N MET A 325 18.13 8.34 -12.15
CA MET A 325 16.93 7.56 -12.52
C MET A 325 15.64 8.40 -12.55
N GLY A 326 15.76 9.73 -12.45
CA GLY A 326 14.62 10.64 -12.39
C GLY A 326 13.77 10.46 -11.13
N GLY A 327 14.27 9.78 -10.10
CA GLY A 327 13.64 9.72 -8.77
C GLY A 327 13.53 11.13 -8.19
N GLY A 328 12.48 11.37 -7.40
CA GLY A 328 12.19 12.71 -6.87
C GLY A 328 13.37 13.34 -6.11
N GLU A 329 13.43 14.67 -6.06
CA GLU A 329 14.52 15.45 -5.46
C GLU A 329 14.58 15.37 -3.92
N GLY A 330 13.67 14.63 -3.28
CA GLY A 330 13.66 14.45 -1.83
C GLY A 330 14.80 13.56 -1.36
N LEU A 331 15.50 14.00 -0.31
CA LEU A 331 16.54 13.19 0.35
C LEU A 331 15.94 11.92 0.97
N LEU A 332 16.71 10.84 0.97
CA LEU A 332 16.42 9.68 1.81
C LEU A 332 16.64 10.07 3.28
N ASP A 333 15.62 9.90 4.10
CA ASP A 333 15.63 10.20 5.52
C ASP A 333 15.81 8.91 6.32
N VAL A 334 16.92 8.85 7.08
CA VAL A 334 17.33 7.71 7.91
C VAL A 334 16.99 7.89 9.40
N SER A 335 16.10 8.83 9.73
CA SER A 335 15.59 9.01 11.11
C SER A 335 14.90 7.75 11.64
N ARG A 336 14.29 6.97 10.74
CA ARG A 336 13.55 5.72 11.02
C ARG A 336 14.34 4.45 10.67
N TYR A 337 15.66 4.56 10.64
CA TYR A 337 16.55 3.47 10.27
C TYR A 337 16.71 2.46 11.42
N ASP A 338 16.52 1.19 11.11
CA ASP A 338 16.62 0.10 12.07
C ASP A 338 18.07 -0.36 12.24
N ASN A 339 18.34 -0.97 13.38
CA ASN A 339 19.60 -1.65 13.63
C ASN A 339 19.29 -3.13 13.80
N LEU A 340 19.10 -3.81 12.66
CA LEU A 340 18.70 -5.21 12.56
C LEU A 340 19.61 -6.18 13.28
#